data_AF-A7HSN2-F1
#
_entry.id   AF-A7HSN2-F1
#
_cell.length_a   1.000
_cell.length_b   1.000
_cell.length_c   1.000
_cell.angle_alpha   90.00
_cell.angle_beta   90.00
_cell.angle_gamma   90.00
#
_symmetry.space_group_name_H-M   'P 1'
#
loop_
_entity.id
_entity.type
_entity.pdbx_description
1 polymer ?
#
loop_
_entity_poly.entity_id
_entity_poly.type
_entity_poly.pdbx_seq_one_letter_code
_entity_poly.pdbx_strand_id
1 'polypeptide(L)'
;MTASTMSRNFDQDGSEYSSISDADLTALEAEIPVLAGLRSFAEEAANMPWFSKLGRPLDREVRALARSYLDGLGFPDAEPARLRDWIEAADAAMSLDIDPAHWEAEEGLRASLIGDALEILSEDAMNIAMTHVSSLLADQIGIAVRNAADFWEVEDEELLNAAAGAALQTAHGAALTLIVGTEDDHPFRRKFALFTRGRWPVGVAGLTLNIF
;
A
#
# COMPACT_ATOMS: atom_id res chain seq x y z
N MET A 1 5.80 29.61 -74.72
CA MET A 1 6.76 28.77 -73.98
C MET A 1 6.89 29.37 -72.59
N THR A 2 5.94 29.08 -71.70
CA THR A 2 6.06 28.09 -70.61
C THR A 2 7.11 28.49 -69.57
N ALA A 3 6.65 29.17 -68.51
CA ALA A 3 7.31 29.16 -67.21
C ALA A 3 6.25 28.74 -66.18
N SER A 4 6.31 27.47 -65.78
CA SER A 4 5.53 26.89 -64.70
C SER A 4 5.85 27.61 -63.40
N THR A 5 4.84 28.25 -62.80
CA THR A 5 4.91 28.64 -61.40
C THR A 5 4.47 27.44 -60.59
N MET A 6 5.43 26.68 -60.07
CA MET A 6 5.17 25.66 -59.06
C MET A 6 4.72 26.36 -57.78
N SER A 7 3.43 26.25 -57.46
CA SER A 7 2.94 26.42 -56.08
C SER A 7 3.66 25.40 -55.20
N ARG A 8 4.60 25.88 -54.37
CA ARG A 8 4.93 25.16 -53.14
C ARG A 8 3.81 25.47 -52.14
N ASN A 9 2.85 24.55 -52.05
CA ASN A 9 2.14 24.37 -50.80
C ASN A 9 3.21 23.97 -49.77
N PHE A 10 3.60 24.92 -48.93
CA PHE A 10 4.07 24.56 -47.59
C PHE A 10 2.81 24.13 -46.86
N ASP A 11 2.52 22.82 -46.91
CA ASP A 11 1.58 22.21 -46.00
C ASP A 11 2.03 22.59 -44.58
N GLN A 12 1.14 23.31 -43.91
CA GLN A 12 1.17 23.52 -42.48
C GLN A 12 1.12 22.14 -41.82
N ASP A 13 2.29 21.58 -41.53
CA ASP A 13 2.41 20.60 -40.46
C ASP A 13 2.35 21.40 -39.14
N GLY A 14 1.16 21.93 -38.87
CA GLY A 14 0.83 22.52 -37.59
C GLY A 14 0.71 21.37 -36.61
N SER A 15 1.84 21.00 -36.00
CA SER A 15 1.80 20.17 -34.80
C SER A 15 0.85 20.83 -33.81
N GLU A 16 -0.29 20.20 -33.55
CA GLU A 16 -1.18 20.52 -32.44
C GLU A 16 -0.41 20.31 -31.14
N TYR A 17 0.42 21.30 -30.77
CA TYR A 17 0.72 21.53 -29.37
C TYR A 17 -0.60 21.98 -28.75
N SER A 18 -1.38 21.02 -28.25
CA SER A 18 -2.50 21.32 -27.38
C SER A 18 -1.97 22.20 -26.25
N SER A 19 -2.28 23.49 -26.29
CA SER A 19 -1.86 24.42 -25.24
C SER A 19 -2.60 24.04 -23.96
N ILE A 20 -1.85 23.59 -22.95
CA ILE A 20 -2.39 23.33 -21.61
C ILE A 20 -3.12 24.59 -21.15
N SER A 21 -4.38 24.46 -20.74
CA SER A 21 -5.14 25.61 -20.27
C SER A 21 -4.67 26.04 -18.88
N ASP A 22 -4.88 27.30 -18.52
CA ASP A 22 -4.57 27.79 -17.16
C ASP A 22 -5.33 26.98 -16.08
N ALA A 23 -6.51 26.46 -16.41
CA ALA A 23 -7.29 25.60 -15.52
C ALA A 23 -6.63 24.24 -15.31
N ASP A 24 -6.11 23.62 -16.38
CA ASP A 24 -5.37 22.34 -16.29
C ASP A 24 -4.08 22.52 -15.50
N LEU A 25 -3.38 23.65 -15.69
CA LEU A 25 -2.18 23.99 -14.92
C LEU A 25 -2.49 24.14 -13.43
N THR A 26 -3.59 24.83 -13.10
CA THR A 26 -4.03 25.02 -11.70
C THR A 26 -4.40 23.68 -11.05
N ALA A 27 -5.06 22.78 -11.79
CA ALA A 27 -5.41 21.45 -11.30
C ALA A 27 -4.14 20.63 -10.98
N LEU A 28 -3.15 20.63 -11.88
CA LEU A 28 -1.86 19.96 -11.66
C LEU A 28 -1.12 20.54 -10.45
N GLU A 29 -1.10 21.87 -10.29
CA GLU A 29 -0.47 22.52 -9.14
C GLU A 29 -1.09 22.09 -7.80
N ALA A 30 -2.39 21.81 -7.78
CA ALA A 30 -3.08 21.32 -6.59
C ALA A 30 -2.69 19.88 -6.20
N GLU A 31 -2.27 19.05 -7.15
CA GLU A 31 -1.82 17.67 -6.90
C GLU A 31 -0.41 17.60 -6.30
N ILE A 32 0.45 18.58 -6.60
CA ILE A 32 1.88 18.59 -6.22
C ILE A 32 2.11 18.33 -4.72
N PRO A 33 1.41 18.99 -3.77
CA PRO A 33 1.63 18.75 -2.34
C PRO A 33 1.32 17.31 -1.91
N VAL A 34 0.27 16.69 -2.47
CA VAL A 34 -0.11 15.30 -2.16
C VAL A 34 0.94 14.34 -2.69
N LEU A 35 1.40 14.55 -3.92
CA LEU A 35 2.48 13.75 -4.53
C LEU A 35 3.79 13.87 -3.75
N ALA A 36 4.14 15.07 -3.29
CA ALA A 36 5.30 15.29 -2.43
C ALA A 36 5.16 14.55 -1.09
N GLY A 37 3.97 14.57 -0.48
CA GLY A 37 3.66 13.83 0.74
C GLY A 37 3.81 12.33 0.57
N LEU A 38 3.31 11.76 -0.54
CA LEU A 38 3.45 10.33 -0.86
C LEU A 38 4.91 9.91 -1.03
N ARG A 39 5.71 10.75 -1.69
CA ARG A 39 7.15 10.50 -1.82
C ARG A 39 7.83 10.47 -0.45
N SER A 40 7.60 11.49 0.39
CA SER A 40 8.17 11.52 1.75
C SER A 40 7.73 10.32 2.59
N PHE A 41 6.45 9.94 2.50
CA PHE A 41 5.92 8.73 3.14
C PHE A 41 6.69 7.48 2.70
N ALA A 42 6.92 7.27 1.41
CA ALA A 42 7.65 6.11 0.90
C ALA A 42 9.12 6.10 1.34
N GLU A 43 9.78 7.27 1.32
CA GLU A 43 11.17 7.42 1.79
C GLU A 43 11.30 7.09 3.29
N GLU A 44 10.37 7.55 4.13
CA GLU A 44 10.34 7.20 5.55
C GLU A 44 10.04 5.72 5.76
N ALA A 45 9.04 5.18 5.06
CA ALA A 45 8.62 3.79 5.14
C ALA A 45 9.75 2.83 4.74
N ALA A 46 10.59 3.18 3.77
CA ALA A 46 11.74 2.38 3.35
C ALA A 46 12.77 2.17 4.47
N ASN A 47 12.81 3.07 5.47
CA ASN A 47 13.73 3.01 6.60
C ASN A 47 13.12 2.34 7.85
N MET A 48 11.87 1.86 7.76
CA MET A 48 11.19 1.24 8.89
C MET A 48 11.66 -0.21 9.13
N PRO A 49 11.61 -0.71 10.38
CA PRO A 49 12.13 -2.03 10.73
C PRO A 49 11.13 -3.15 10.41
N TRP A 50 10.75 -3.30 9.14
CA TRP A 50 9.86 -4.35 8.63
C TRP A 50 10.31 -5.75 9.10
N PHE A 51 9.36 -6.59 9.52
CA PHE A 51 9.59 -7.98 9.97
C PHE A 51 10.65 -8.18 11.09
N SER A 52 11.13 -7.12 11.73
CA SER A 52 12.23 -7.21 12.71
C SER A 52 11.85 -7.83 14.07
N LYS A 53 10.56 -8.03 14.33
CA LYS A 53 10.03 -8.52 15.62
C LYS A 53 9.16 -9.76 15.46
N LEU A 54 9.21 -10.44 14.32
CA LEU A 54 8.45 -11.67 14.10
C LEU A 54 8.67 -12.66 15.25
N GLY A 55 7.56 -13.25 15.69
CA GLY A 55 7.55 -14.26 16.72
C GLY A 55 7.86 -13.73 18.10
N ARG A 56 8.04 -12.42 18.34
CA ARG A 56 8.24 -11.87 19.70
C ARG A 56 6.91 -11.71 20.45
N PRO A 57 6.86 -11.77 21.79
CA PRO A 57 5.65 -11.41 22.55
C PRO A 57 5.06 -10.06 22.11
N LEU A 58 3.72 -9.97 22.01
CA LEU A 58 3.04 -8.73 21.68
C LEU A 58 3.04 -7.81 22.91
N ASP A 59 3.73 -6.68 22.81
CA ASP A 59 3.72 -5.64 23.83
C ASP A 59 2.39 -4.88 23.87
N ARG A 60 2.24 -3.99 24.86
CA ARG A 60 1.01 -3.22 25.08
C ARG A 60 0.63 -2.35 23.88
N GLU A 61 1.62 -1.74 23.21
CA GLU A 61 1.39 -0.84 22.09
C GLU A 61 0.93 -1.61 20.85
N VAL A 62 1.59 -2.73 20.55
CA VAL A 62 1.19 -3.61 19.44
C VAL A 62 -0.22 -4.16 19.65
N ARG A 63 -0.57 -4.56 20.87
CA ARG A 63 -1.94 -5.00 21.20
C ARG A 63 -2.98 -3.88 21.05
N ALA A 64 -2.65 -2.66 21.47
CA ALA A 64 -3.54 -1.51 21.32
C ALA A 64 -3.75 -1.15 19.84
N LEU A 65 -2.69 -1.18 19.03
CA LEU A 65 -2.79 -0.96 17.58
C LEU A 65 -3.63 -2.05 16.90
N ALA A 66 -3.40 -3.31 17.26
CA ALA A 66 -4.17 -4.43 16.74
C ALA A 66 -5.66 -4.34 17.10
N ARG A 67 -5.99 -3.91 18.32
CA ARG A 67 -7.38 -3.66 18.71
C ARG A 67 -7.99 -2.52 17.90
N SER A 68 -7.31 -1.38 17.80
CA SER A 68 -7.80 -0.24 17.00
C SER A 68 -8.02 -0.61 15.54
N TYR A 69 -7.16 -1.46 14.98
CA TYR A 69 -7.34 -2.02 13.64
C TYR A 69 -8.60 -2.89 13.55
N LEU A 70 -8.80 -3.80 14.50
CA LEU A 70 -9.98 -4.68 14.55
C LEU A 70 -11.28 -3.89 14.72
N ASP A 71 -11.30 -2.91 15.62
CA ASP A 71 -12.45 -2.05 15.88
C ASP A 71 -12.85 -1.30 14.60
N GLY A 72 -11.89 -0.67 13.93
CA GLY A 72 -12.14 0.08 12.69
C GLY A 72 -12.51 -0.81 11.50
N LEU A 73 -12.14 -2.09 11.52
CA LEU A 73 -12.52 -3.06 10.50
C LEU A 73 -13.90 -3.71 10.77
N GLY A 74 -14.47 -3.50 11.96
CA GLY A 74 -15.78 -4.05 12.35
C GLY A 74 -15.72 -5.41 13.07
N PHE A 75 -14.58 -5.76 13.66
CA PHE A 75 -14.37 -7.00 14.41
C PHE A 75 -14.03 -6.75 15.90
N PRO A 76 -14.87 -6.03 16.67
CA PRO A 76 -14.53 -5.60 18.03
C PRO A 76 -14.35 -6.77 19.02
N ASP A 77 -15.02 -7.90 18.77
CA ASP A 77 -14.96 -9.10 19.60
C ASP A 77 -13.73 -9.98 19.31
N ALA A 78 -12.97 -9.67 18.27
CA ALA A 78 -11.75 -10.40 17.94
C ALA A 78 -10.57 -9.93 18.81
N GLU A 79 -9.61 -10.82 19.04
CA GLU A 79 -8.42 -10.56 19.86
C GLU A 79 -7.12 -10.78 19.08
N PRO A 80 -6.06 -9.97 19.32
CA PRO A 80 -4.75 -10.25 18.76
C PRO A 80 -4.10 -11.47 19.42
N ALA A 81 -3.72 -12.45 18.60
CA ALA A 81 -2.90 -13.58 19.00
C ALA A 81 -1.53 -13.53 18.34
N ARG A 82 -0.53 -14.05 19.06
CA ARG A 82 0.84 -14.16 18.58
C ARG A 82 1.02 -15.49 17.85
N LEU A 83 1.58 -15.42 16.66
CA LEU A 83 2.23 -16.53 15.98
C LEU A 83 3.71 -16.56 16.38
N ARG A 84 4.27 -17.75 16.53
CA ARG A 84 5.61 -17.96 17.12
C ARG A 84 6.69 -18.16 16.07
N ASP A 85 6.31 -18.70 14.92
CA ASP A 85 7.21 -19.08 13.84
C ASP A 85 6.46 -19.02 12.49
N TRP A 86 7.22 -19.26 11.42
CA TRP A 86 6.73 -19.23 10.05
C TRP A 86 5.74 -20.36 9.74
N ILE A 87 5.81 -21.49 10.46
CA ILE A 87 4.87 -22.61 10.27
C ILE A 87 3.48 -22.19 10.74
N GLU A 88 3.39 -21.59 11.93
CA GLU A 88 2.12 -21.04 12.42
C GLU A 88 1.57 -19.93 11.52
N ALA A 89 2.44 -19.12 10.91
CA ALA A 89 2.03 -18.10 9.95
C ALA A 89 1.47 -18.71 8.66
N ALA A 90 2.09 -19.77 8.14
CA ALA A 90 1.58 -20.50 6.98
C ALA A 90 0.22 -21.15 7.28
N ASP A 91 0.09 -21.85 8.42
CA ASP A 91 -1.16 -22.47 8.86
C ASP A 91 -2.28 -21.43 9.02
N ALA A 92 -1.95 -20.27 9.62
CA ALA A 92 -2.90 -19.17 9.76
C ALA A 92 -3.32 -18.60 8.40
N ALA A 93 -2.39 -18.40 7.47
CA ALA A 93 -2.68 -17.90 6.13
C ALA A 93 -3.62 -18.85 5.36
N MET A 94 -3.37 -20.16 5.43
CA MET A 94 -4.23 -21.17 4.80
C MET A 94 -5.65 -21.18 5.37
N SER A 95 -5.81 -20.86 6.66
CA SER A 95 -7.14 -20.78 7.28
C SER A 95 -7.96 -19.59 6.79
N LEU A 96 -7.33 -18.52 6.29
CA LEU A 96 -8.02 -17.32 5.82
C LEU A 96 -8.81 -17.58 4.53
N ASP A 97 -8.33 -18.49 3.69
CA ASP A 97 -9.02 -18.88 2.45
C ASP A 97 -10.43 -19.47 2.70
N ILE A 98 -10.71 -19.86 3.95
CA ILE A 98 -11.99 -20.47 4.36
C ILE A 98 -12.97 -19.41 4.87
N ASP A 99 -12.49 -18.32 5.47
CA ASP A 99 -13.29 -17.25 6.08
C ASP A 99 -12.85 -15.87 5.55
N PRO A 100 -13.40 -15.43 4.39
CA PRO A 100 -12.94 -14.24 3.71
C PRO A 100 -13.49 -12.93 4.31
N ALA A 101 -14.28 -12.97 5.39
CA ALA A 101 -14.98 -11.78 5.92
C ALA A 101 -14.02 -10.62 6.23
N HIS A 102 -12.83 -10.94 6.75
CA HIS A 102 -11.76 -9.98 6.97
C HIS A 102 -11.29 -9.30 5.69
N TRP A 103 -11.04 -10.11 4.66
CA TRP A 103 -10.59 -9.62 3.36
C TRP A 103 -11.67 -8.76 2.69
N GLU A 104 -12.94 -9.17 2.76
CA GLU A 104 -14.07 -8.42 2.21
C GLU A 104 -14.21 -7.04 2.88
N ALA A 105 -14.05 -6.97 4.21
CA ALA A 105 -14.07 -5.72 4.94
C ALA A 105 -12.93 -4.78 4.52
N GLU A 106 -11.71 -5.31 4.36
CA GLU A 106 -10.58 -4.52 3.85
C GLU A 106 -10.80 -4.07 2.41
N GLU A 107 -11.34 -4.93 1.54
CA GLU A 107 -11.63 -4.59 0.15
C GLU A 107 -12.69 -3.50 0.03
N GLY A 108 -13.73 -3.56 0.86
CA GLY A 108 -14.74 -2.50 0.92
C GLY A 108 -14.15 -1.14 1.30
N LEU A 109 -13.31 -1.10 2.33
CA LEU A 109 -12.62 0.14 2.74
C LEU A 109 -11.66 0.63 1.65
N ARG A 110 -10.93 -0.27 0.98
CA ARG A 110 -10.01 0.10 -0.10
C ARG A 110 -10.74 0.67 -1.30
N ALA A 111 -11.85 0.05 -1.71
CA ALA A 111 -12.67 0.55 -2.80
C ALA A 111 -13.21 1.95 -2.51
N SER A 112 -13.65 2.21 -1.27
CA SER A 112 -14.06 3.55 -0.83
C SER A 112 -12.93 4.56 -0.97
N LEU A 113 -11.75 4.25 -0.41
CA LEU A 113 -10.60 5.15 -0.47
C LEU A 113 -10.10 5.42 -1.89
N ILE A 114 -10.19 4.44 -2.80
CA ILE A 114 -9.84 4.64 -4.20
C ILE A 114 -10.81 5.63 -4.84
N GLY A 115 -12.11 5.50 -4.57
CA GLY A 115 -13.11 6.47 -5.03
C GLY A 115 -12.80 7.88 -4.53
N ASP A 116 -12.58 8.03 -3.23
CA ASP A 116 -12.27 9.32 -2.60
C ASP A 116 -10.93 9.90 -3.12
N ALA A 117 -9.92 9.06 -3.33
CA ALA A 117 -8.61 9.48 -3.84
C ALA A 117 -8.70 10.03 -5.28
N LEU A 118 -9.57 9.47 -6.12
CA LEU A 118 -9.78 9.93 -7.50
C LEU A 118 -10.55 11.26 -7.58
N GLU A 119 -11.15 11.73 -6.48
CA GLU A 119 -11.67 13.09 -6.39
C GLU A 119 -10.56 14.13 -6.10
N ILE A 120 -9.38 13.68 -5.67
CA ILE A 120 -8.26 14.52 -5.21
C ILE A 120 -7.11 14.51 -6.23
N LEU A 121 -6.80 13.34 -6.78
CA LEU A 121 -5.75 13.13 -7.78
C LEU A 121 -6.38 12.62 -9.07
N SER A 122 -5.84 13.07 -10.20
CA SER A 122 -6.07 12.39 -11.47
C SER A 122 -5.64 10.92 -11.41
N GLU A 123 -6.31 10.08 -12.19
CA GLU A 123 -6.01 8.63 -12.26
C GLU A 123 -4.55 8.38 -12.66
N ASP A 124 -4.01 9.16 -13.60
CA ASP A 124 -2.61 9.06 -14.02
C ASP A 124 -1.65 9.44 -12.88
N ALA A 125 -1.89 10.54 -12.17
CA ALA A 125 -1.06 10.95 -11.05
C ALA A 125 -1.09 9.91 -9.92
N MET A 126 -2.28 9.36 -9.62
CA MET A 126 -2.45 8.29 -8.65
C MET A 126 -1.67 7.04 -9.06
N ASN A 127 -1.80 6.57 -10.32
CA ASN A 127 -1.10 5.40 -10.82
C ASN A 127 0.43 5.58 -10.77
N ILE A 128 0.94 6.75 -11.17
CA ILE A 128 2.37 7.09 -11.10
C ILE A 128 2.85 7.07 -9.66
N ALA A 129 2.12 7.73 -8.75
CA ALA A 129 2.50 7.84 -7.35
C ALA A 129 2.50 6.46 -6.66
N MET A 130 1.45 5.66 -6.85
CA MET A 130 1.34 4.32 -6.26
C MET A 130 2.41 3.37 -6.80
N THR A 131 2.73 3.46 -8.10
CA THR A 131 3.84 2.71 -8.69
C THR A 131 5.18 3.12 -8.08
N HIS A 132 5.40 4.42 -7.87
CA HIS A 132 6.62 4.92 -7.24
C HIS A 132 6.76 4.42 -5.79
N VAL A 133 5.68 4.45 -5.00
CA VAL A 133 5.65 3.87 -3.65
C VAL A 133 6.04 2.39 -3.70
N SER A 134 5.47 1.61 -4.64
CA SER A 134 5.81 0.19 -4.80
C SER A 134 7.29 -0.02 -5.08
N SER A 135 7.83 0.70 -6.06
CA SER A 135 9.22 0.56 -6.50
C SER A 135 10.21 0.87 -5.38
N LEU A 136 9.93 1.87 -4.54
CA LEU A 136 10.81 2.21 -3.41
C LEU A 136 10.79 1.15 -2.31
N LEU A 137 9.63 0.54 -2.06
CA LEU A 137 9.44 -0.35 -0.91
C LEU A 137 9.71 -1.83 -1.22
N ALA A 138 9.48 -2.28 -2.45
CA ALA A 138 9.55 -3.70 -2.81
C ALA A 138 10.91 -4.33 -2.46
N ASP A 139 12.01 -3.67 -2.80
CA ASP A 139 13.36 -4.17 -2.54
C ASP A 139 13.64 -4.27 -1.03
N GLN A 140 13.31 -3.21 -0.27
CA GLN A 140 13.55 -3.17 1.17
C GLN A 140 12.70 -4.20 1.92
N ILE A 141 11.42 -4.31 1.57
CA ILE A 141 10.51 -5.32 2.14
C ILE A 141 11.01 -6.73 1.80
N GLY A 142 11.40 -6.99 0.54
CA GLY A 142 11.91 -8.29 0.12
C GLY A 142 13.20 -8.68 0.86
N ILE A 143 14.13 -7.75 1.06
CA ILE A 143 15.33 -7.97 1.88
C ILE A 143 14.94 -8.24 3.34
N ALA A 144 14.03 -7.46 3.92
CA ALA A 144 13.61 -7.63 5.30
C ALA A 144 12.95 -8.99 5.58
N VAL A 145 12.07 -9.44 4.68
CA VAL A 145 11.42 -10.76 4.77
C VAL A 145 12.45 -11.88 4.71
N ARG A 146 13.36 -11.85 3.72
CA ARG A 146 14.41 -12.89 3.57
C ARG A 146 15.33 -12.93 4.78
N ASN A 147 15.82 -11.78 5.25
CA ASN A 147 16.65 -11.71 6.46
C ASN A 147 15.92 -12.27 7.70
N ALA A 148 14.60 -12.06 7.81
CA ALA A 148 13.81 -12.58 8.91
C ALA A 148 13.56 -14.10 8.79
N ALA A 149 13.48 -14.62 7.58
CA ALA A 149 13.33 -16.04 7.26
C ALA A 149 14.63 -16.84 7.47
N ASP A 150 15.78 -16.25 7.11
CA ASP A 150 17.10 -16.87 7.21
C ASP A 150 17.40 -17.41 8.61
N PHE A 151 17.00 -16.70 9.66
CA PHE A 151 17.19 -17.14 11.06
C PHE A 151 16.48 -18.47 11.37
N TRP A 152 15.38 -18.75 10.67
CA TRP A 152 14.55 -19.94 10.85
C TRP A 152 14.79 -21.00 9.78
N GLU A 153 15.77 -20.80 8.88
CA GLU A 153 16.07 -21.69 7.75
C GLU A 153 14.82 -21.96 6.87
N VAL A 154 13.99 -20.93 6.66
CA VAL A 154 12.77 -21.03 5.84
C VAL A 154 13.09 -20.68 4.39
N GLU A 155 12.90 -21.65 3.49
CA GLU A 155 13.14 -21.51 2.03
C GLU A 155 11.84 -21.48 1.22
N ASP A 156 10.67 -21.43 1.89
CA ASP A 156 9.37 -21.40 1.22
C ASP A 156 9.13 -20.02 0.58
N GLU A 157 9.56 -19.88 -0.68
CA GLU A 157 9.40 -18.66 -1.46
C GLU A 157 7.93 -18.24 -1.62
N GLU A 158 6.96 -19.15 -1.64
CA GLU A 158 5.55 -18.78 -1.74
C GLU A 158 5.11 -18.02 -0.48
N LEU A 159 5.47 -18.53 0.69
CA LEU A 159 5.20 -17.88 1.97
C LEU A 159 5.92 -16.53 2.11
N LEU A 160 7.19 -16.46 1.70
CA LEU A 160 7.96 -15.21 1.75
C LEU A 160 7.36 -14.15 0.81
N ASN A 161 6.96 -14.55 -0.39
CA ASN A 161 6.29 -13.66 -1.34
C ASN A 161 4.91 -13.21 -0.84
N ALA A 162 4.16 -14.08 -0.15
CA ALA A 162 2.89 -13.71 0.48
C ALA A 162 3.10 -12.65 1.58
N ALA A 163 4.11 -12.82 2.44
CA ALA A 163 4.45 -11.84 3.47
C ALA A 163 4.86 -10.48 2.88
N ALA A 164 5.73 -10.49 1.86
CA ALA A 164 6.17 -9.29 1.17
C ALA A 164 5.02 -8.58 0.45
N GLY A 165 4.16 -9.34 -0.25
CA GLY A 165 2.98 -8.83 -0.92
C GLY A 165 1.98 -8.18 0.05
N ALA A 166 1.73 -8.81 1.20
CA ALA A 166 0.86 -8.26 2.24
C ALA A 166 1.39 -6.93 2.81
N ALA A 167 2.70 -6.80 3.01
CA ALA A 167 3.32 -5.55 3.43
C ALA A 167 3.18 -4.46 2.38
N LEU A 168 3.39 -4.79 1.09
CA LEU A 168 3.26 -3.85 -0.01
C LEU A 168 1.82 -3.35 -0.18
N GLN A 169 0.85 -4.27 -0.15
CA GLN A 169 -0.58 -3.93 -0.20
C GLN A 169 -0.97 -3.04 1.00
N THR A 170 -0.38 -3.28 2.17
CA THR A 170 -0.63 -2.44 3.35
C THR A 170 -0.03 -1.04 3.18
N ALA A 171 1.16 -0.92 2.59
CA ALA A 171 1.74 0.38 2.26
C ALA A 171 0.86 1.16 1.26
N HIS A 172 0.24 0.47 0.29
CA HIS A 172 -0.74 1.08 -0.61
C HIS A 172 -1.97 1.58 0.14
N GLY A 173 -2.54 0.76 1.03
CA GLY A 173 -3.66 1.19 1.87
C GLY A 173 -3.32 2.44 2.69
N ALA A 174 -2.13 2.50 3.28
CA ALA A 174 -1.67 3.69 4.01
C ALA A 174 -1.44 4.91 3.10
N ALA A 175 -0.90 4.71 1.90
CA ALA A 175 -0.78 5.78 0.90
C ALA A 175 -2.14 6.36 0.51
N LEU A 176 -3.16 5.52 0.30
CA LEU A 176 -4.53 5.97 0.05
C LEU A 176 -5.08 6.81 1.19
N THR A 177 -4.86 6.38 2.44
CA THR A 177 -5.29 7.17 3.62
C THR A 177 -4.61 8.53 3.72
N LEU A 178 -3.39 8.66 3.19
CA LEU A 178 -2.67 9.92 3.13
C LEU A 178 -3.25 10.84 2.04
N ILE A 179 -3.55 10.29 0.86
CA ILE A 179 -4.18 11.04 -0.25
C ILE A 179 -5.51 11.63 0.21
N VAL A 180 -6.36 10.79 0.80
CA VAL A 180 -7.70 11.18 1.26
C VAL A 180 -7.64 12.05 2.53
N GLY A 181 -6.54 12.00 3.28
CA GLY A 181 -6.40 12.74 4.54
C GLY A 181 -7.28 12.18 5.67
N THR A 182 -7.44 10.86 5.73
CA THR A 182 -8.28 10.19 6.75
C THR A 182 -7.72 10.35 8.17
N GLU A 183 -8.57 10.07 9.17
CA GLU A 183 -8.18 10.08 10.57
C GLU A 183 -7.05 9.09 10.90
N ASP A 184 -6.30 9.40 11.96
CA ASP A 184 -5.12 8.63 12.35
C ASP A 184 -5.42 7.19 12.75
N ASP A 185 -6.66 6.89 13.14
CA ASP A 185 -7.13 5.57 13.55
C ASP A 185 -7.70 4.72 12.42
N HIS A 186 -7.63 5.19 11.17
CA HIS A 186 -8.05 4.41 10.02
C HIS A 186 -7.36 3.02 9.98
N PRO A 187 -8.10 1.93 9.71
CA PRO A 187 -7.57 0.56 9.75
C PRO A 187 -6.27 0.36 8.96
N PHE A 188 -6.15 0.90 7.74
CA PHE A 188 -4.91 0.77 6.97
C PHE A 188 -3.71 1.49 7.59
N ARG A 189 -3.90 2.63 8.27
CA ARG A 189 -2.82 3.28 9.03
C ARG A 189 -2.39 2.40 10.21
N ARG A 190 -3.35 1.76 10.90
CA ARG A 190 -3.08 0.83 12.00
C ARG A 190 -2.37 -0.44 11.54
N LYS A 191 -2.81 -1.04 10.43
CA LYS A 191 -2.14 -2.21 9.82
C LYS A 191 -0.73 -1.88 9.38
N PHE A 192 -0.53 -0.74 8.72
CA PHE A 192 0.80 -0.25 8.35
C PHE A 192 1.69 -0.01 9.57
N ALA A 193 1.14 0.56 10.65
CA ALA A 193 1.83 0.74 11.91
C ALA A 193 2.25 -0.57 12.60
N LEU A 194 1.50 -1.67 12.40
CA LEU A 194 1.91 -3.01 12.85
C LEU A 194 3.11 -3.51 12.04
N PHE A 195 3.05 -3.43 10.70
CA PHE A 195 4.13 -3.85 9.82
C PHE A 195 5.44 -3.09 10.07
N THR A 196 5.36 -1.76 10.13
CA THR A 196 6.52 -0.89 10.38
C THR A 196 7.04 -0.99 11.81
N ARG A 197 6.32 -1.64 12.73
CA ARG A 197 6.85 -2.06 14.05
C ARG A 197 7.52 -3.43 14.03
N GLY A 198 7.66 -4.04 12.85
CA GLY A 198 8.33 -5.31 12.64
C GLY A 198 7.43 -6.54 12.77
N ARG A 199 6.10 -6.37 12.66
CA ARG A 199 5.12 -7.46 12.75
C ARG A 199 4.58 -7.84 11.39
N TRP A 200 3.99 -9.02 11.29
CA TRP A 200 3.16 -9.40 10.15
C TRP A 200 1.75 -9.76 10.64
N PRO A 201 0.76 -8.87 10.49
CA PRO A 201 -0.65 -9.22 10.68
C PRO A 201 -1.10 -10.11 9.53
N VAL A 202 -1.12 -11.43 9.75
CA VAL A 202 -1.45 -12.45 8.75
C VAL A 202 -2.91 -12.30 8.32
N GLY A 203 -3.82 -12.14 9.28
CA GLY A 203 -5.24 -11.91 9.02
C GLY A 203 -6.11 -12.33 10.20
N VAL A 204 -7.42 -12.17 10.07
CA VAL A 204 -8.38 -12.59 11.09
C VAL A 204 -8.99 -13.94 10.71
N ALA A 205 -8.86 -14.93 11.60
CA ALA A 205 -9.52 -16.22 11.48
C ALA A 205 -10.48 -16.40 12.68
N GLY A 206 -11.78 -16.46 12.41
CA GLY A 206 -12.81 -16.45 13.45
C GLY A 206 -12.72 -15.19 14.32
N LEU A 207 -12.45 -15.36 15.63
CA LEU A 207 -12.31 -14.26 16.59
C LEU A 207 -10.85 -13.91 16.92
N THR A 208 -9.91 -14.26 16.03
CA THR A 208 -8.49 -14.08 16.30
C THR A 208 -7.79 -13.36 15.16
N LEU A 209 -7.16 -12.23 15.45
CA LEU A 209 -6.18 -11.59 14.56
C LEU A 209 -4.82 -12.24 14.80
N ASN A 210 -4.37 -13.01 13.82
CA ASN A 210 -3.08 -13.69 13.86
C ASN A 210 -1.96 -12.70 13.49
N ILE A 211 -1.04 -12.46 14.44
CA ILE A 211 0.08 -11.53 14.29
C ILE A 211 1.38 -12.27 14.56
N PHE A 212 2.27 -12.28 13.59
CA PHE A 212 3.63 -12.77 13.74
C PHE A 212 4.57 -11.64 14.20
#